data_AF-A0A162SZ65-F1
#
_entry.id   AF-A0A162SZ65-F1
#
_cell.length_a   1.000
_cell.length_b   1.000
_cell.length_c   1.000
_cell.angle_alpha   90.00
_cell.angle_beta   90.00
_cell.angle_gamma   90.00
#
_symmetry.space_group_name_H-M   'P 1'
#
loop_
_entity.id
_entity.type
_entity.pdbx_description
1 polymer ?
#
loop_
_entity_poly.entity_id
_entity_poly.type
_entity_poly.pdbx_seq_one_letter_code
_entity_poly.pdbx_strand_id
1 'polypeptide(L)'
;MIKIRAVCMAAALLSGSAMAQGSDGLPGNPGVYGVVGTGGLGLGLNLPVTSHLGVRGELVQGSVSETYTNEDITYKGDLKLRGSGLFADIRPFQGTFRVVLGATLGGSSAALEAEQQGGTFTIDGQSFSADGSKLRATIKYPSTMPYVGVGWGHGQRGEPGWTFAFDLGVAIGEPKITLAGNDGLLSQPGAAARIAAEERKAQDDVSSAKVLPVLKFSVGYSF
;
A
#
# COMPACT_ATOMS: atom_id res chain seq x y z
N MET A 1 -6.29 -3.16 -24.29
CA MET A 1 -7.34 -2.15 -23.97
C MET A 1 -7.75 -2.34 -22.51
N ILE A 2 -7.18 -1.52 -21.62
CA ILE A 2 -7.42 -1.57 -20.17
C ILE A 2 -8.80 -0.95 -19.93
N LYS A 3 -9.79 -1.78 -19.55
CA LYS A 3 -11.10 -1.30 -19.13
C LYS A 3 -10.98 -0.72 -17.74
N ILE A 4 -10.70 0.59 -17.66
CA ILE A 4 -10.84 1.39 -16.45
C ILE A 4 -12.33 1.39 -16.10
N ARG A 5 -12.73 0.55 -15.13
CA ARG A 5 -14.05 0.66 -14.52
C ARG A 5 -14.02 1.91 -13.64
N ALA A 6 -14.60 2.99 -14.17
CA ALA A 6 -14.93 4.18 -13.42
C ALA A 6 -15.81 3.79 -12.23
N VAL A 7 -15.26 3.86 -11.03
CA VAL A 7 -16.06 3.87 -9.79
C VAL A 7 -16.48 5.32 -9.57
N CYS A 8 -17.50 5.74 -10.31
CA CYS A 8 -18.30 6.92 -10.01
C CYS A 8 -19.52 6.47 -9.21
N MET A 9 -19.43 6.40 -7.88
CA MET A 9 -20.58 6.59 -6.97
C MET A 9 -20.17 6.43 -5.50
N ALA A 10 -20.04 7.55 -4.80
CA ALA A 10 -20.51 7.76 -3.43
C ALA A 10 -20.25 9.24 -3.04
N ALA A 11 -20.72 10.16 -3.87
CA ALA A 11 -20.83 11.58 -3.52
C ALA A 11 -22.32 11.91 -3.34
N ALA A 12 -22.93 11.34 -2.30
CA ALA A 12 -24.24 11.73 -1.77
C ALA A 12 -24.52 10.84 -0.57
N LEU A 13 -24.40 11.39 0.64
CA LEU A 13 -25.02 10.99 1.93
C LEU A 13 -24.12 11.36 3.13
N LEU A 14 -23.64 12.61 3.19
CA LEU A 14 -23.34 13.28 4.47
C LEU A 14 -23.88 14.72 4.50
N SER A 15 -24.83 15.03 3.61
CA SER A 15 -25.60 16.28 3.68
C SER A 15 -26.75 16.07 4.66
N GLY A 16 -26.53 16.39 5.94
CA GLY A 16 -27.63 16.55 6.90
C GLY A 16 -27.32 16.02 8.29
N SER A 17 -26.96 16.96 9.18
CA SER A 17 -27.39 16.92 10.58
C SER A 17 -26.64 15.99 11.55
N ALA A 18 -25.31 16.04 11.64
CA ALA A 18 -24.63 15.43 12.80
C ALA A 18 -23.21 15.94 13.14
N MET A 19 -22.79 17.16 12.83
CA MET A 19 -21.54 17.74 13.37
C MET A 19 -21.69 19.26 13.58
N ALA A 20 -22.78 19.69 14.22
CA ALA A 20 -22.97 21.05 14.71
C ALA A 20 -23.09 21.09 16.25
N GLN A 21 -22.49 20.10 16.93
CA GLN A 21 -22.32 20.15 18.38
C GLN A 21 -20.97 20.79 18.69
N GLY A 22 -21.04 22.04 19.16
CA GLY A 22 -19.99 22.92 19.67
C GLY A 22 -18.56 22.41 19.67
N SER A 23 -17.74 22.99 18.80
CA SER A 23 -16.28 22.95 18.85
C SER A 23 -15.73 23.87 19.96
N ASP A 24 -16.27 23.81 21.18
CA ASP A 24 -15.81 24.64 22.32
C ASP A 24 -14.48 24.13 22.95
N GLY A 25 -13.76 23.24 22.27
CA GLY A 25 -12.53 22.63 22.82
C GLY A 25 -11.45 22.21 21.83
N LEU A 26 -11.68 22.28 20.51
CA LEU A 26 -10.67 21.96 19.50
C LEU A 26 -10.25 23.25 18.77
N PRO A 27 -8.97 23.64 18.78
CA PRO A 27 -8.50 24.90 18.21
C PRO A 27 -8.41 24.90 16.67
N GLY A 28 -9.05 23.95 15.98
CA GLY A 28 -9.04 23.87 14.53
C GLY A 28 -10.19 23.04 13.96
N ASN A 29 -10.48 23.26 12.68
CA ASN A 29 -11.66 22.69 12.05
C ASN A 29 -11.38 21.31 11.46
N PRO A 30 -12.33 20.36 11.56
CA PRO A 30 -12.22 19.07 10.89
C PRO A 30 -12.19 19.26 9.37
N GLY A 31 -11.58 18.31 8.67
CA GLY A 31 -11.51 18.35 7.21
C GLY A 31 -11.56 16.97 6.57
N VAL A 32 -11.97 16.95 5.31
CA VAL A 32 -11.98 15.76 4.46
C VAL A 32 -11.08 16.00 3.25
N TYR A 33 -10.42 14.96 2.75
CA TYR A 33 -9.53 15.06 1.60
C TYR A 33 -9.52 13.79 0.76
N GLY A 34 -9.25 13.96 -0.54
CA GLY A 34 -8.78 12.88 -1.40
C GLY A 34 -7.26 12.78 -1.31
N VAL A 35 -6.73 11.56 -1.41
CA VAL A 35 -5.30 11.27 -1.37
C VAL A 35 -4.92 10.35 -2.54
N VAL A 36 -3.77 10.61 -3.13
CA VAL A 36 -3.13 9.76 -4.14
C VAL A 36 -1.66 9.59 -3.82
N GLY A 37 -1.11 8.39 -3.99
CA GLY A 37 0.28 8.13 -3.67
C GLY A 37 0.75 6.73 -4.07
N THR A 38 1.93 6.35 -3.58
CA THR A 38 2.49 5.01 -3.81
C THR A 38 1.62 3.88 -3.26
N GLY A 39 0.71 4.18 -2.32
CA GLY A 39 -0.27 3.25 -1.78
C GLY A 39 -1.57 3.12 -2.60
N GLY A 40 -1.75 3.93 -3.65
CA GLY A 40 -2.97 4.00 -4.45
C GLY A 40 -3.73 5.32 -4.25
N LEU A 41 -5.05 5.27 -4.48
CA LEU A 41 -5.95 6.40 -4.32
C LEU A 41 -6.93 6.18 -3.18
N GLY A 42 -7.41 7.24 -2.56
CA GLY A 42 -8.24 7.12 -1.38
C GLY A 42 -8.84 8.42 -0.88
N LEU A 43 -9.46 8.31 0.30
CA LEU A 43 -10.05 9.42 1.05
C LEU A 43 -9.49 9.42 2.46
N GLY A 44 -9.48 10.59 3.09
CA GLY A 44 -9.06 10.74 4.46
C GLY A 44 -9.82 11.81 5.21
N LEU A 45 -9.75 11.69 6.53
CA LEU A 45 -10.26 12.65 7.50
C LEU A 45 -9.09 13.26 8.26
N ASN A 46 -9.17 14.55 8.54
CA ASN A 46 -8.21 15.30 9.33
C ASN A 46 -8.93 15.98 10.49
N LEU A 47 -8.45 15.73 11.70
CA LEU A 47 -8.99 16.26 12.94
C LEU A 47 -7.87 17.01 13.69
N PRO A 48 -7.85 18.35 13.64
CA PRO A 48 -6.95 19.14 14.47
C PRO A 48 -7.33 18.98 15.94
N VAL A 49 -6.38 18.52 16.77
CA VAL A 49 -6.58 18.33 18.22
C VAL A 49 -6.06 19.53 19.00
N THR A 50 -4.88 20.03 18.63
CA THR A 50 -4.27 21.25 19.16
C THR A 50 -3.60 22.04 18.03
N SER A 51 -3.05 23.22 18.32
CA SER A 51 -2.20 23.96 17.36
C SER A 51 -0.93 23.19 16.96
N HIS A 52 -0.53 22.18 17.73
CA HIS A 52 0.66 21.36 17.49
C HIS A 52 0.34 19.92 17.09
N LEU A 53 -0.90 19.45 17.24
CA LEU A 53 -1.26 18.05 17.06
C LEU A 53 -2.53 17.91 16.23
N GLY A 54 -2.47 17.12 15.17
CA GLY A 54 -3.64 16.64 14.44
C GLY A 54 -3.67 15.12 14.39
N VAL A 55 -4.86 14.55 14.23
CA VAL A 55 -5.05 13.12 14.01
C VAL A 55 -5.72 12.93 12.66
N ARG A 56 -5.26 11.93 11.90
CA ARG A 56 -5.79 11.60 10.58
C ARG A 56 -6.10 10.13 10.46
N GLY A 57 -7.15 9.84 9.72
CA GLY A 57 -7.47 8.51 9.24
C GLY A 57 -7.55 8.51 7.72
N GLU A 58 -6.99 7.50 7.07
CA GLU A 58 -7.03 7.34 5.62
C GLU A 58 -7.56 5.96 5.24
N LEU A 59 -8.32 5.91 4.14
CA LEU A 59 -8.74 4.71 3.45
C LEU A 59 -8.19 4.77 2.02
N VAL A 60 -7.14 3.99 1.74
CA VAL A 60 -6.42 4.01 0.45
C VAL A 60 -6.32 2.60 -0.10
N GLN A 61 -6.68 2.44 -1.38
CA GLN A 61 -6.62 1.18 -2.09
C GLN A 61 -6.11 1.38 -3.52
N GLY A 62 -5.34 0.42 -4.01
CA GLY A 62 -4.91 0.32 -5.40
C GLY A 62 -4.72 -1.14 -5.80
N SER A 63 -5.01 -1.46 -7.05
CA SER A 63 -4.72 -2.78 -7.61
C SER A 63 -4.34 -2.67 -9.08
N VAL A 64 -3.29 -3.38 -9.48
CA VAL A 64 -2.84 -3.51 -10.86
C VAL A 64 -2.65 -4.99 -11.14
N SER A 65 -3.28 -5.50 -12.20
CA SER A 65 -3.10 -6.87 -12.66
C SER A 65 -2.74 -6.85 -14.13
N GLU A 66 -1.61 -7.45 -14.49
CA GLU A 66 -1.14 -7.56 -15.87
C GLU A 66 -0.83 -9.03 -16.21
N THR A 67 -1.14 -9.40 -17.45
CA THR A 67 -0.83 -10.72 -17.98
C THR A 67 -0.05 -10.52 -19.27
N TYR A 68 1.13 -11.11 -19.34
CA TYR A 68 2.04 -11.02 -20.47
C TYR A 68 2.44 -12.43 -20.91
N THR A 69 2.38 -12.70 -22.21
CA THR A 69 2.76 -14.01 -22.77
C THR A 69 3.88 -13.80 -23.76
N ASN A 70 5.00 -14.49 -23.57
CA ASN A 70 6.15 -14.48 -24.49
C ASN A 70 6.69 -15.90 -24.65
N GLU A 71 6.88 -16.33 -25.90
CA GLU A 71 7.51 -17.62 -26.26
C GLU A 71 7.03 -18.80 -25.39
N ASP A 72 5.70 -19.00 -25.34
CA ASP A 72 5.02 -20.06 -24.58
C ASP A 72 5.14 -20.00 -23.04
N ILE A 73 5.65 -18.88 -22.51
CA ILE A 73 5.63 -18.56 -21.07
C ILE A 73 4.59 -17.45 -20.80
N THR A 74 3.62 -17.76 -19.96
CA THR A 74 2.64 -16.79 -19.45
C THR A 74 3.07 -16.30 -18.07
N TYR A 75 3.28 -14.99 -17.98
CA TYR A 75 3.56 -14.25 -16.76
C TYR A 75 2.30 -13.51 -16.32
N LYS A 76 1.86 -13.73 -15.08
CA LYS A 76 0.79 -12.95 -14.46
C LYS A 76 1.35 -12.21 -13.26
N GLY A 77 1.27 -10.88 -13.32
CA GLY A 77 1.62 -10.00 -12.21
C GLY A 77 0.36 -9.46 -11.56
N ASP A 78 0.24 -9.63 -10.25
CA ASP A 78 -0.82 -9.05 -9.42
C ASP A 78 -0.22 -8.18 -8.33
N LEU A 79 -0.49 -6.89 -8.38
CA LEU A 79 -0.09 -5.92 -7.36
C LEU A 79 -1.32 -5.40 -6.63
N LYS A 80 -1.35 -5.57 -5.31
CA LYS A 80 -2.38 -5.01 -4.41
C LYS A 80 -1.69 -4.08 -3.42
N LEU A 81 -2.03 -2.81 -3.50
CA LEU A 81 -1.54 -1.75 -2.65
C LEU A 81 -2.65 -1.34 -1.69
N ARG A 82 -2.36 -1.35 -0.40
CA ARG A 82 -3.26 -0.88 0.64
C ARG A 82 -2.50 0.07 1.53
N GLY A 83 -3.01 1.29 1.64
CA GLY A 83 -2.37 2.39 2.34
C GLY A 83 -3.26 3.01 3.42
N SER A 84 -4.38 2.37 3.77
CA SER A 84 -5.23 2.83 4.86
C SER A 84 -4.40 2.97 6.13
N GLY A 85 -4.72 3.90 7.01
CA GLY A 85 -3.89 4.12 8.19
C GLY A 85 -4.42 5.16 9.15
N LEU A 86 -3.78 5.19 10.31
CA LEU A 86 -4.00 6.20 11.34
C LEU A 86 -2.68 6.94 11.56
N PHE A 87 -2.75 8.26 11.58
CA PHE A 87 -1.58 9.12 11.65
C PHE A 87 -1.80 10.24 12.67
N ALA A 88 -0.75 10.58 13.40
CA ALA A 88 -0.60 11.76 14.22
C ALA A 88 0.34 12.73 13.51
N ASP A 89 -0.15 13.95 13.29
CA ASP A 89 0.59 15.04 12.68
C ASP A 89 1.06 16.01 13.78
N ILE A 90 2.35 15.99 14.07
CA ILE A 90 2.99 16.88 15.03
C ILE A 90 3.53 18.09 14.28
N ARG A 91 3.17 19.31 14.69
CA ARG A 91 3.56 20.58 14.06
C ARG A 91 4.45 21.38 15.00
N PRO A 92 5.79 21.19 14.95
CA PRO A 92 6.71 21.86 15.88
C PRO A 92 6.64 23.39 15.82
N PHE A 93 6.31 23.95 14.65
CA PHE A 93 6.29 25.39 14.39
C PHE A 93 4.89 25.98 14.23
N GLN A 94 3.83 25.23 14.60
CA GLN A 94 2.43 25.67 14.47
C GLN A 94 2.03 26.14 13.05
N GLY A 95 2.75 25.63 12.04
CA GLY A 95 2.57 25.96 10.64
C GLY A 95 2.03 24.78 9.82
N THR A 96 2.32 24.78 8.53
CA THR A 96 1.92 23.70 7.62
C THR A 96 2.86 22.49 7.67
N PHE A 97 4.11 22.67 8.09
CA PHE A 97 5.07 21.59 8.27
C PHE A 97 4.66 20.68 9.43
N ARG A 98 4.72 19.37 9.19
CA ARG A 98 4.38 18.33 10.16
C ARG A 98 5.38 17.19 10.13
N VAL A 99 5.67 16.64 11.30
CA VAL A 99 6.22 15.30 11.49
C VAL A 99 5.04 14.35 11.65
N VAL A 100 5.04 13.27 10.87
CA VAL A 100 3.94 12.32 10.82
C VAL A 100 4.40 11.02 11.47
N LEU A 101 3.66 10.57 12.47
CA LEU A 101 3.85 9.27 13.13
C LEU A 101 2.56 8.48 13.02
N GLY A 102 2.62 7.19 12.76
CA GLY A 102 1.40 6.41 12.67
C GLY A 102 1.62 4.95 12.33
N ALA A 103 0.57 4.34 11.80
CA ALA A 103 0.64 2.99 11.26
C ALA A 103 -0.25 2.86 10.04
N THR A 104 0.26 2.18 9.02
CA THR A 104 -0.54 1.73 7.88
C THR A 104 -1.15 0.37 8.16
N LEU A 105 -2.35 0.14 7.65
CA LEU A 105 -3.22 -1.01 7.86
C LEU A 105 -3.64 -1.62 6.52
N GLY A 106 -3.82 -2.94 6.49
CA GLY A 106 -4.45 -3.67 5.39
C GLY A 106 -3.50 -4.54 4.56
N GLY A 107 -2.18 -4.32 4.68
CA GLY A 107 -1.12 -5.11 4.05
C GLY A 107 -1.04 -4.93 2.52
N SER A 108 0.16 -4.68 2.01
CA SER A 108 0.43 -4.66 0.56
C SER A 108 0.99 -6.02 0.11
N SER A 109 0.62 -6.46 -1.08
CA SER A 109 1.09 -7.73 -1.63
C SER A 109 1.37 -7.63 -3.12
N ALA A 110 2.45 -8.24 -3.57
CA ALA A 110 2.77 -8.47 -4.96
C ALA A 110 2.85 -9.98 -5.21
N ALA A 111 2.21 -10.48 -6.26
CA ALA A 111 2.34 -11.86 -6.69
C ALA A 111 2.77 -11.88 -8.15
N LEU A 112 3.70 -12.77 -8.45
CA LEU A 112 4.16 -13.09 -9.79
C LEU A 112 3.99 -14.59 -9.99
N GLU A 113 3.22 -14.95 -11.01
CA GLU A 113 3.01 -16.33 -11.41
C GLU A 113 3.64 -16.51 -12.78
N ALA A 114 4.50 -17.51 -12.90
CA ALA A 114 5.12 -17.94 -14.15
C ALA A 114 4.61 -19.35 -14.48
N GLU A 115 4.06 -19.48 -15.69
CA GLU A 115 3.60 -20.74 -16.26
C GLU A 115 4.28 -20.92 -17.62
N GLN A 116 5.04 -22.00 -17.79
CA GLN A 116 5.73 -22.32 -19.03
C GLN A 116 5.11 -23.59 -19.62
N GLN A 117 4.81 -23.59 -20.93
CA GLN A 117 4.15 -24.72 -21.61
C GLN A 117 5.13 -25.59 -22.43
N GLY A 118 6.35 -25.78 -21.93
CA GLY A 118 7.35 -26.58 -22.62
C GLY A 118 8.79 -26.30 -22.21
N GLY A 119 9.66 -27.31 -22.26
CA GLY A 119 11.11 -27.14 -22.08
C GLY A 119 11.56 -27.31 -20.63
N THR A 120 12.58 -26.55 -20.22
CA THR A 120 13.13 -26.63 -18.85
C THR A 120 13.29 -25.25 -18.24
N PHE A 121 13.13 -25.18 -16.92
CA PHE A 121 13.43 -23.98 -16.14
C PHE A 121 14.34 -24.34 -14.98
N THR A 122 15.11 -23.37 -14.50
CA THR A 122 16.14 -23.60 -13.48
C THR A 122 15.73 -22.98 -12.15
N ILE A 123 15.72 -23.78 -11.08
CA ILE A 123 15.53 -23.31 -9.70
C ILE A 123 16.77 -23.72 -8.90
N ASP A 124 17.42 -22.79 -8.21
CA ASP A 124 18.62 -23.05 -7.40
C ASP A 124 19.70 -23.85 -8.17
N GLY A 125 19.88 -23.54 -9.46
CA GLY A 125 20.87 -24.18 -10.34
C GLY A 125 20.48 -25.57 -10.88
N GLN A 126 19.29 -26.09 -10.56
CA GLN A 126 18.80 -27.37 -11.07
C GLN A 126 17.68 -27.17 -12.10
N SER A 127 17.79 -27.86 -13.24
CA SER A 127 16.78 -27.83 -14.30
C SER A 127 15.61 -28.78 -13.98
N PHE A 128 14.40 -28.27 -14.10
CA PHE A 128 13.14 -29.00 -13.97
C PHE A 128 12.37 -28.95 -15.29
N SER A 129 11.56 -29.99 -15.55
CA SER A 129 10.68 -29.98 -16.72
C SER A 129 9.59 -28.93 -16.52
N ALA A 130 9.43 -28.08 -17.53
CA ALA A 130 8.43 -27.03 -17.56
C ALA A 130 7.03 -27.55 -17.95
N ASP A 131 6.93 -28.77 -18.48
CA ASP A 131 5.68 -29.33 -19.02
C ASP A 131 4.56 -29.37 -17.96
N GLY A 132 3.66 -28.38 -18.00
CA GLY A 132 2.56 -28.24 -17.04
C GLY A 132 2.99 -27.80 -15.63
N SER A 133 4.24 -27.37 -15.46
CA SER A 133 4.76 -26.84 -14.20
C SER A 133 4.41 -25.36 -14.02
N LYS A 134 3.97 -24.97 -12.82
CA LYS A 134 3.71 -23.57 -12.45
C LYS A 134 4.50 -23.22 -11.20
N LEU A 135 5.09 -22.04 -11.20
CA LEU A 135 5.75 -21.47 -10.03
C LEU A 135 5.14 -20.11 -9.72
N ARG A 136 4.70 -19.94 -8.47
CA ARG A 136 4.10 -18.71 -7.97
C ARG A 136 4.97 -18.13 -6.88
N ALA A 137 5.54 -16.96 -7.14
CA ALA A 137 6.21 -16.15 -6.14
C ALA A 137 5.23 -15.12 -5.57
N THR A 138 5.16 -14.98 -4.25
CA THR A 138 4.28 -14.02 -3.59
C THR A 138 5.03 -13.29 -2.50
N ILE A 139 5.12 -11.97 -2.60
CA ILE A 139 5.69 -11.08 -1.59
C ILE A 139 4.55 -10.37 -0.87
N LYS A 140 4.51 -10.47 0.46
CA LYS A 140 3.49 -9.85 1.32
C LYS A 140 4.14 -9.04 2.42
N TYR A 141 3.79 -7.76 2.49
CA TYR A 141 4.09 -6.93 3.65
C TYR A 141 3.15 -7.25 4.81
N PRO A 142 3.58 -7.00 6.06
CA PRO A 142 2.73 -7.12 7.23
C PRO A 142 1.43 -6.31 7.09
N SER A 143 0.35 -6.80 7.69
CA SER A 143 -0.95 -6.12 7.67
C SER A 143 -0.94 -4.79 8.44
N THR A 144 0.00 -4.62 9.36
CA THR A 144 0.22 -3.39 10.13
C THR A 144 1.70 -3.05 10.08
N MET A 145 2.01 -1.83 9.65
CA MET A 145 3.38 -1.33 9.56
C MET A 145 3.47 0.04 10.23
N PRO A 146 4.36 0.24 11.21
CA PRO A 146 4.70 1.57 11.70
C PRO A 146 5.09 2.51 10.56
N TYR A 147 4.70 3.77 10.69
CA TYR A 147 4.93 4.81 9.71
C TYR A 147 5.58 6.02 10.37
N VAL A 148 6.63 6.55 9.73
CA VAL A 148 7.25 7.81 10.09
C VAL A 148 7.50 8.62 8.83
N GLY A 149 7.24 9.92 8.90
CA GLY A 149 7.44 10.80 7.76
C GLY A 149 7.41 12.27 8.13
N VAL A 150 7.50 13.08 7.10
CA VAL A 150 7.30 14.52 7.14
C VAL A 150 6.25 14.89 6.10
N GLY A 151 5.54 15.98 6.35
CA GLY A 151 4.54 16.47 5.44
C GLY A 151 4.34 17.97 5.54
N TRP A 152 3.60 18.48 4.58
CA TRP A 152 3.18 19.86 4.50
C TRP A 152 1.69 19.90 4.21
N GLY A 153 0.95 20.77 4.89
CA GLY A 153 -0.48 20.99 4.67
C GLY A 153 -1.37 20.45 5.79
N HIS A 154 -2.67 20.30 5.46
CA HIS A 154 -3.77 20.03 6.41
C HIS A 154 -3.83 20.96 7.62
N GLY A 155 -3.07 22.06 7.61
CA GLY A 155 -3.08 23.09 8.63
C GLY A 155 -3.82 24.28 8.08
N GLN A 156 -5.01 24.53 8.61
CA GLN A 156 -5.71 25.79 8.40
C GLN A 156 -5.97 26.40 9.78
N ARG A 157 -5.53 27.65 9.94
CA ARG A 157 -5.71 28.47 11.14
C ARG A 157 -7.19 28.85 11.24
N GLY A 158 -8.02 27.99 11.83
CA GLY A 158 -9.39 28.29 12.25
C GLY A 158 -10.39 28.73 11.16
N GLU A 159 -9.97 28.95 9.92
CA GLU A 159 -10.82 29.39 8.81
C GLU A 159 -11.17 28.22 7.87
N PRO A 160 -12.43 28.09 7.44
CA PRO A 160 -12.83 27.10 6.45
C PRO A 160 -12.16 27.34 5.09
N GLY A 161 -11.82 26.28 4.35
CA GLY A 161 -11.25 26.43 3.01
C GLY A 161 -10.60 25.19 2.40
N TRP A 162 -10.15 25.35 1.15
CA TRP A 162 -9.40 24.32 0.44
C TRP A 162 -8.04 24.09 1.07
N THR A 163 -7.66 22.82 1.17
CA THR A 163 -6.38 22.38 1.71
C THR A 163 -5.66 21.53 0.69
N PHE A 164 -4.35 21.73 0.60
CA PHE A 164 -3.43 20.93 -0.20
C PHE A 164 -2.39 20.35 0.73
N ALA A 165 -1.95 19.13 0.44
CA ALA A 165 -0.93 18.49 1.24
C ALA A 165 -0.05 17.54 0.47
N PHE A 166 1.12 17.32 1.06
CA PHE A 166 2.16 16.44 0.59
C PHE A 166 2.77 15.70 1.78
N ASP A 167 2.94 14.38 1.64
CA ASP A 167 3.63 13.53 2.63
C ASP A 167 4.75 12.75 1.97
N LEU A 168 5.90 12.73 2.65
CA LEU A 168 7.04 11.87 2.36
C LEU A 168 7.41 11.12 3.63
N GLY A 169 7.38 9.79 3.57
CA GLY A 169 7.75 8.98 4.72
C GLY A 169 8.10 7.56 4.34
N VAL A 170 8.19 6.72 5.36
CA VAL A 170 8.49 5.31 5.23
C VAL A 170 7.55 4.49 6.09
N ALA A 171 7.06 3.38 5.54
CA ALA A 171 6.41 2.32 6.29
C ALA A 171 7.44 1.23 6.59
N ILE A 172 7.48 0.76 7.84
CA ILE A 172 8.48 -0.20 8.30
C ILE A 172 7.79 -1.53 8.53
N GLY A 173 8.21 -2.56 7.79
CA GLY A 173 7.65 -3.89 7.91
C GLY A 173 8.44 -4.89 7.08
N GLU A 174 8.74 -6.04 7.66
CA GLU A 174 9.49 -7.08 6.98
C GLU A 174 8.60 -7.85 6.00
N PRO A 175 8.89 -7.80 4.69
CA PRO A 175 8.11 -8.55 3.72
C PRO A 175 8.41 -10.05 3.84
N LYS A 176 7.36 -10.85 3.68
CA LYS A 176 7.47 -12.31 3.56
C LYS A 176 7.37 -12.71 2.10
N ILE A 177 8.31 -13.52 1.63
CA ILE A 177 8.21 -14.17 0.33
C ILE A 177 7.72 -15.61 0.50
N THR A 178 6.94 -16.09 -0.45
CA THR A 178 6.48 -17.48 -0.53
C THR A 178 6.61 -17.94 -1.98
N LEU A 179 7.27 -19.07 -2.19
CA LEU A 179 7.39 -19.74 -3.47
C LEU A 179 6.55 -21.02 -3.44
N ALA A 180 5.55 -21.11 -4.33
CA ALA A 180 4.68 -22.27 -4.44
C ALA A 180 4.77 -22.90 -5.83
N GLY A 181 5.13 -24.18 -5.89
CA GLY A 181 5.00 -25.01 -7.08
C GLY A 181 3.65 -25.70 -7.13
N ASN A 182 3.16 -26.02 -8.33
CA ASN A 182 2.01 -26.92 -8.48
C ASN A 182 2.42 -28.40 -8.33
N ASP A 183 1.44 -29.31 -8.24
CA ASP A 183 1.67 -30.74 -8.04
C ASP A 183 2.56 -31.37 -9.12
N GLY A 184 2.46 -30.91 -10.38
CA GLY A 184 3.32 -31.34 -11.47
C GLY A 184 4.80 -31.05 -11.20
N LEU A 185 5.10 -29.84 -10.70
CA LEU A 185 6.46 -29.47 -10.31
C LEU A 185 6.93 -30.20 -9.04
N LEU A 186 6.06 -30.27 -8.01
CA LEU A 186 6.41 -30.88 -6.73
C LEU A 186 6.61 -32.41 -6.81
N SER A 187 6.06 -33.06 -7.84
CA SER A 187 6.29 -34.48 -8.12
C SER A 187 7.70 -34.79 -8.64
N GLN A 188 8.44 -33.77 -9.11
CA GLN A 188 9.79 -33.95 -9.64
C GLN A 188 10.82 -34.14 -8.50
N PRO A 189 11.74 -35.12 -8.59
CA PRO A 189 12.72 -35.38 -7.54
C PRO A 189 13.54 -34.14 -7.16
N GLY A 190 13.51 -33.77 -5.88
CA GLY A 190 14.28 -32.65 -5.34
C GLY A 190 13.64 -31.27 -5.52
N ALA A 191 12.54 -31.14 -6.27
CA ALA A 191 11.89 -29.85 -6.53
C ALA A 191 11.48 -29.11 -5.25
N ALA A 192 10.81 -29.81 -4.32
CA ALA A 192 10.38 -29.22 -3.06
C ALA A 192 11.55 -28.67 -2.21
N ALA A 193 12.66 -29.41 -2.13
CA ALA A 193 13.83 -28.99 -1.37
C ALA A 193 14.52 -27.77 -2.02
N ARG A 194 14.56 -27.71 -3.36
CA ARG A 194 15.12 -26.58 -4.12
C ARG A 194 14.25 -25.34 -4.01
N ILE A 195 12.92 -25.47 -4.13
CA ILE A 195 11.99 -24.36 -3.92
C ILE A 195 12.14 -23.79 -2.49
N ALA A 196 12.25 -24.65 -1.48
CA ALA A 196 12.46 -24.20 -0.10
C ALA A 196 13.85 -23.57 0.13
N ALA A 197 14.87 -23.96 -0.64
CA ALA A 197 16.19 -23.33 -0.59
C ALA A 197 16.18 -21.96 -1.29
N GLU A 198 15.55 -21.88 -2.45
CA GLU A 198 15.34 -20.64 -3.21
C GLU A 198 14.49 -19.64 -2.43
N GLU A 199 13.42 -20.11 -1.75
CA GLU A 199 12.59 -19.26 -0.90
C GLU A 199 13.39 -18.64 0.23
N ARG A 200 14.30 -19.39 0.86
CA ARG A 200 15.17 -18.86 1.93
C ARG A 200 16.13 -17.79 1.39
N LYS A 201 16.78 -18.05 0.26
CA LYS A 201 17.67 -17.06 -0.39
C LYS A 201 16.91 -15.79 -0.75
N ALA A 202 15.76 -15.95 -1.39
CA ALA A 202 14.93 -14.83 -1.78
C ALA A 202 14.35 -14.10 -0.56
N GLN A 203 14.08 -14.81 0.54
CA GLN A 203 13.64 -14.21 1.80
C GLN A 203 14.73 -13.33 2.41
N ASP A 204 15.99 -13.77 2.37
CA ASP A 204 17.13 -12.98 2.83
C ASP A 204 17.27 -11.72 1.97
N ASP A 205 17.13 -11.83 0.64
CA ASP A 205 17.19 -10.69 -0.27
C ASP A 205 16.08 -9.66 -0.01
N VAL A 206 14.82 -10.11 0.09
CA VAL A 206 13.69 -9.20 0.35
C VAL A 206 13.66 -8.67 1.78
N SER A 207 14.32 -9.34 2.73
CA SER A 207 14.42 -8.85 4.11
C SER A 207 15.17 -7.51 4.20
N SER A 208 15.97 -7.17 3.19
CA SER A 208 16.58 -5.84 3.08
C SER A 208 15.53 -4.73 2.84
N ALA A 209 14.40 -5.05 2.22
CA ALA A 209 13.30 -4.14 1.91
C ALA A 209 12.32 -3.91 3.08
N LYS A 210 12.82 -3.91 4.33
CA LYS A 210 12.04 -3.60 5.54
C LYS A 210 11.47 -2.18 5.55
N VAL A 211 12.05 -1.28 4.76
CA VAL A 211 11.68 0.13 4.70
C VAL A 211 11.04 0.38 3.34
N LEU A 212 9.73 0.66 3.34
CA LEU A 212 8.96 0.96 2.15
C LEU A 212 8.74 2.47 2.03
N PRO A 213 9.34 3.16 1.04
CA PRO A 213 9.11 4.58 0.82
C PRO A 213 7.65 4.86 0.44
N VAL A 214 7.10 5.91 1.02
CA VAL A 214 5.72 6.34 0.80
C VAL A 214 5.69 7.81 0.42
N LEU A 215 5.06 8.08 -0.71
CA LEU A 215 4.81 9.42 -1.22
C LEU A 215 3.31 9.62 -1.36
N LYS A 216 2.76 10.73 -0.87
CA LYS A 216 1.34 11.06 -1.00
C LYS A 216 1.12 12.52 -1.34
N PHE A 217 0.09 12.79 -2.13
CA PHE A 217 -0.45 14.10 -2.42
C PHE A 217 -1.92 14.11 -2.03
N SER A 218 -2.42 15.22 -1.49
CA SER A 218 -3.82 15.32 -1.08
C SER A 218 -4.41 16.68 -1.40
N VAL A 219 -5.71 16.67 -1.70
CA VAL A 219 -6.53 17.87 -1.85
C VAL A 219 -7.84 17.66 -1.08
N GLY A 220 -8.28 18.68 -0.37
CA GLY A 220 -9.45 18.55 0.49
C GLY A 220 -10.04 19.87 0.91
N TYR A 221 -11.02 19.80 1.80
CA TYR A 221 -11.71 20.94 2.37
C TYR A 221 -11.72 20.83 3.90
N SER A 222 -11.30 21.90 4.56
CA SER A 222 -11.45 22.10 6.00
C SER A 222 -12.72 22.91 6.22
N PHE A 223 -13.58 22.46 7.14
CA PHE A 223 -14.84 23.13 7.46
C PHE A 223 -14.64 24.32 8.39
#